data_AF-A0A923TMZ6-F1
#
_entry.id   AF-A0A923TMZ6-F1
#
_cell.length_a   1.000
_cell.length_b   1.000
_cell.length_c   1.000
_cell.angle_alpha   90.00
_cell.angle_beta   90.00
_cell.angle_gamma   90.00
#
_symmetry.space_group_name_H-M   'P 1'
#
loop_
_entity.id
_entity.type
_entity.pdbx_description
1 polymer ?
#
loop_
_entity_poly.entity_id
_entity_poly.type
_entity_poly.pdbx_seq_one_letter_code
_entity_poly.pdbx_strand_id
1 'polypeptide(L)'
;GPNKELAPQVYDALKALPKTDVEVASVQGFGQFTNGGRDFRLMVEALRPQELVPGHHDNSLPGTSTRGAYYRPYVVDELRRIPVATRPVLRWVQDPTDYLRPLVYDVGDARWKR
;
A
#
# COMPACT_ATOMS: atom_id res chain seq x y z
N GLY A 1 -6.10 16.25 0.86
CA GLY A 1 -6.24 14.92 0.24
C GLY A 1 -7.70 14.61 0.01
N PRO A 2 -8.07 14.08 -1.16
CA PRO A 2 -9.48 13.81 -1.44
C PRO A 2 -10.13 12.92 -0.39
N ASN A 3 -9.42 11.93 0.18
CA ASN A 3 -10.05 11.00 1.11
C ASN A 3 -10.16 11.58 2.52
N LYS A 4 -9.10 12.14 3.09
CA LYS A 4 -9.18 12.69 4.47
C LYS A 4 -10.08 13.91 4.59
N GLU A 5 -10.05 14.82 3.62
CA GLU A 5 -10.79 16.08 3.72
C GLU A 5 -12.18 16.00 3.07
N LEU A 6 -12.40 15.19 2.02
CA LEU A 6 -13.68 15.15 1.29
C LEU A 6 -14.49 13.86 1.52
N ALA A 7 -13.86 12.77 1.94
CA ALA A 7 -14.53 11.48 2.15
C ALA A 7 -14.02 10.72 3.39
N PRO A 8 -13.97 11.33 4.58
CA PRO A 8 -13.37 10.72 5.77
C PRO A 8 -14.03 9.39 6.18
N GLN A 9 -15.31 9.20 5.86
CA GLN A 9 -16.06 7.96 6.13
C GLN A 9 -15.45 6.72 5.48
N VAL A 10 -14.61 6.87 4.43
CA VAL A 10 -13.91 5.75 3.79
C VAL A 10 -13.03 5.02 4.80
N TYR A 11 -12.37 5.72 5.73
CA TYR A 11 -11.49 5.06 6.69
C TYR A 11 -12.28 4.24 7.72
N ASP A 12 -13.50 4.65 8.06
CA ASP A 12 -14.34 3.88 8.98
C ASP A 12 -14.89 2.63 8.30
N ALA A 13 -15.24 2.72 7.02
CA ALA A 13 -15.58 1.56 6.21
C ALA A 13 -14.41 0.56 6.13
N LEU A 14 -13.18 1.03 5.88
CA LEU A 14 -11.98 0.18 5.85
C LEU A 14 -11.70 -0.48 7.21
N LYS A 15 -11.85 0.24 8.32
CA LYS A 15 -11.66 -0.32 9.67
C LYS A 15 -12.70 -1.39 10.02
N ALA A 16 -13.89 -1.33 9.41
CA ALA A 16 -14.99 -2.25 9.62
C ALA A 16 -14.88 -3.54 8.77
N LEU A 17 -13.97 -3.57 7.79
CA LEU A 17 -13.70 -4.79 7.03
C LEU A 17 -13.12 -5.89 7.94
N PRO A 18 -13.33 -7.17 7.58
CA PRO A 18 -12.65 -8.27 8.24
C PRO A 18 -11.14 -8.11 8.22
N LYS A 19 -10.48 -8.90 9.06
CA LYS A 19 -9.03 -8.98 9.09
C LYS A 19 -8.47 -9.14 7.67
N THR A 20 -7.57 -8.23 7.29
CA THR A 20 -6.85 -8.31 6.04
C THR A 20 -5.47 -8.91 6.29
N ASP A 21 -5.15 -10.00 5.60
CA ASP A 21 -3.82 -10.62 5.66
C ASP A 21 -2.87 -9.96 4.67
N VAL A 22 -3.30 -9.82 3.42
CA VAL A 22 -2.53 -9.21 2.35
C VAL A 22 -3.36 -8.10 1.69
N GLU A 23 -2.79 -6.91 1.61
CA GLU A 23 -3.35 -5.80 0.83
C GLU A 23 -2.52 -5.58 -0.44
N VAL A 24 -3.19 -5.53 -1.60
CA VAL A 24 -2.59 -5.02 -2.83
C VAL A 24 -3.08 -3.59 -3.04
N ALA A 25 -2.19 -2.62 -2.92
CA ALA A 25 -2.56 -1.20 -2.89
C ALA A 25 -1.87 -0.42 -4.01
N SER A 26 -2.63 0.46 -4.65
CA SER A 26 -2.06 1.41 -5.61
C SER A 26 -1.22 2.46 -4.90
N VAL A 27 0.04 2.60 -5.28
CA VAL A 27 0.94 3.66 -4.77
C VAL A 27 0.96 4.90 -5.65
N GLN A 28 0.47 4.77 -6.89
CA GLN A 28 0.39 5.87 -7.83
C GLN A 28 -1.05 6.34 -7.98
N GLY A 29 -1.26 7.64 -7.81
CA GLY A 29 -2.52 8.30 -8.09
C GLY A 29 -2.41 9.80 -7.87
N PHE A 30 -3.46 10.55 -8.21
CA PHE A 30 -3.47 12.01 -8.07
C PHE A 30 -3.26 12.51 -6.62
N GLY A 31 -3.40 11.63 -5.63
CA GLY A 31 -2.99 11.89 -4.25
C GLY A 31 -1.54 12.34 -4.12
N GLN A 32 -0.63 11.84 -4.95
CA GLN A 32 0.78 12.23 -4.92
C GLN A 32 0.98 13.75 -5.11
N PHE A 33 0.16 14.38 -5.96
CA PHE A 33 0.24 15.81 -6.25
C PHE A 33 -0.55 16.69 -5.27
N THR A 34 -1.61 16.12 -4.66
CA THR A 34 -2.57 16.89 -3.86
C THR A 34 -2.36 16.77 -2.35
N ASN A 35 -1.77 15.67 -1.88
CA ASN A 35 -1.52 15.43 -0.46
C ASN A 35 -0.18 14.73 -0.19
N GLY A 36 0.71 14.67 -1.18
CA GLY A 36 1.98 13.97 -1.08
C GLY A 36 1.81 12.49 -0.74
N GLY A 37 0.74 11.86 -1.25
CA GLY A 37 0.32 10.47 -1.04
C GLY A 37 -0.04 10.06 0.39
N ARG A 38 -0.22 11.02 1.32
CA ARG A 38 -0.66 10.75 2.70
C ARG A 38 -1.89 9.84 2.80
N ASP A 39 -2.82 9.95 1.86
CA ASP A 39 -4.04 9.15 1.88
C ASP A 39 -3.76 7.65 1.62
N PHE A 40 -2.69 7.29 0.88
CA PHE A 40 -2.23 5.90 0.76
C PHE A 40 -1.90 5.31 2.13
N ARG A 41 -1.08 6.01 2.92
CA ARG A 41 -0.73 5.57 4.28
C ARG A 41 -1.97 5.43 5.16
N LEU A 42 -2.89 6.40 5.10
CA LEU A 42 -4.10 6.39 5.93
C LEU A 42 -5.02 5.21 5.60
N MET A 43 -5.08 4.79 4.34
CA MET A 43 -5.83 3.59 3.94
C MET A 43 -5.18 2.32 4.49
N VAL A 44 -3.85 2.17 4.34
CA VAL A 44 -3.09 1.03 4.89
C VAL A 44 -3.25 0.97 6.42
N GLU A 45 -3.15 2.12 7.09
CA GLU A 45 -3.30 2.22 8.55
C GLU A 45 -4.73 1.90 9.03
N ALA A 46 -5.76 2.22 8.23
CA ALA A 46 -7.14 1.87 8.53
C ALA A 46 -7.41 0.37 8.35
N LEU A 47 -6.90 -0.24 7.28
CA LEU A 47 -7.11 -1.64 6.94
C LEU A 47 -6.26 -2.59 7.82
N ARG A 48 -5.08 -2.14 8.26
CA ARG A 48 -4.15 -2.87 9.14
C ARG A 48 -3.77 -4.26 8.57
N PRO A 49 -3.34 -4.35 7.31
CA PRO A 49 -2.94 -5.63 6.73
C PRO A 49 -1.70 -6.18 7.44
N GLN A 50 -1.47 -7.48 7.34
CA GLN A 50 -0.20 -8.06 7.80
C GLN A 50 0.92 -7.85 6.76
N GLU A 51 0.60 -8.01 5.48
CA GLU A 51 1.49 -7.72 4.36
C GLU A 51 0.89 -6.68 3.40
N LEU A 52 1.75 -5.83 2.86
CA LEU A 52 1.40 -4.85 1.84
C LEU A 52 2.20 -5.11 0.57
N VAL A 53 1.50 -5.29 -0.55
CA VAL A 53 2.06 -5.45 -1.89
C VAL A 53 1.70 -4.21 -2.71
N PRO A 54 2.63 -3.25 -2.87
CA PRO A 54 2.42 -2.12 -3.78
C PRO A 54 2.17 -2.55 -5.22
N GLY A 55 1.19 -1.93 -5.85
CA GLY A 55 0.89 -2.05 -7.27
C GLY A 55 0.72 -0.69 -7.96
N HIS A 56 0.43 -0.73 -9.26
CA HIS A 56 0.19 0.45 -10.10
C HIS A 56 1.39 1.43 -10.16
N HIS A 57 2.61 0.92 -10.00
CA HIS A 57 3.87 1.68 -10.04
C HIS A 57 4.63 1.45 -11.36
N ASP A 58 3.95 0.97 -12.40
CA ASP A 58 4.45 0.50 -13.70
C ASP A 58 4.67 1.61 -14.74
N ASN A 59 4.71 2.88 -14.31
CA ASN A 59 4.86 4.05 -15.20
C ASN A 59 3.81 4.10 -16.33
N SER A 60 2.55 3.84 -15.99
CA SER A 60 1.44 3.73 -16.95
C SER A 60 1.05 5.04 -17.67
N LEU A 61 1.54 6.21 -17.20
CA LEU A 61 1.24 7.55 -17.75
C LEU A 61 2.53 8.34 -18.04
N PRO A 62 3.16 8.13 -19.20
CA PRO A 62 4.39 8.82 -19.58
C PRO A 62 4.31 10.34 -19.40
N GLY A 63 5.35 10.94 -18.83
CA GLY A 63 5.41 12.39 -18.53
C GLY A 63 4.72 12.81 -17.23
N THR A 64 3.87 11.96 -16.66
CA THR A 64 3.16 12.23 -15.39
C THR A 64 3.55 11.25 -14.28
N SER A 65 3.89 10.01 -14.66
CA SER A 65 4.40 8.97 -13.76
C SER A 65 5.93 8.82 -13.86
N THR A 66 6.49 8.08 -12.91
CA THR A 66 7.89 7.65 -12.93
C THR A 66 8.01 6.12 -12.81
N ARG A 67 9.22 5.59 -12.97
CA ARG A 67 9.48 4.16 -12.77
C ARG A 67 9.23 3.76 -11.32
N GLY A 68 8.75 2.53 -11.13
CA GLY A 68 8.47 1.94 -9.83
C GLY A 68 9.55 2.15 -8.77
N ALA A 69 10.83 2.00 -9.15
CA ALA A 69 11.96 2.18 -8.26
C ALA A 69 11.98 3.52 -7.51
N TYR A 70 11.44 4.58 -8.11
CA TYR A 70 11.38 5.92 -7.50
C TYR A 70 10.22 6.09 -6.51
N TYR A 71 9.19 5.23 -6.58
CA TYR A 71 8.10 5.20 -5.60
C TYR A 71 8.49 4.48 -4.31
N ARG A 72 9.43 3.54 -4.37
CA ARG A 72 9.79 2.70 -3.23
C ARG A 72 10.27 3.49 -1.99
N PRO A 73 11.19 4.48 -2.09
CA PRO A 73 11.61 5.26 -0.94
C PRO A 73 10.44 6.00 -0.28
N TYR A 74 9.57 6.58 -1.11
CA TYR A 74 8.37 7.29 -0.67
C TYR A 74 7.42 6.38 0.12
N VAL A 75 7.14 5.18 -0.39
CA VAL A 75 6.29 4.19 0.28
C VAL A 75 6.90 3.76 1.61
N VAL A 76 8.20 3.49 1.63
CA VAL A 76 8.92 3.13 2.86
C VAL A 76 8.82 4.23 3.93
N ASP A 77 8.94 5.50 3.53
CA ASP A 77 8.83 6.64 4.44
C ASP A 77 7.42 6.81 5.01
N GLU A 78 6.38 6.61 4.21
CA GLU A 78 5.00 6.62 4.71
C GLU A 78 4.73 5.44 5.67
N LEU A 79 5.23 4.24 5.38
CA LEU A 79 5.07 3.09 6.28
C LEU A 79 5.79 3.28 7.62
N ARG A 80 6.93 4.00 7.65
CA ARG A 80 7.64 4.34 8.89
C ARG A 80 6.80 5.20 9.83
N ARG A 81 5.79 5.90 9.33
CA ARG A 81 4.86 6.72 10.12
C ARG A 81 3.74 5.90 10.77
N ILE A 82 3.53 4.64 10.35
CA ILE A 82 2.59 3.72 10.99
C ILE A 82 3.26 3.12 12.25
N PRO A 83 2.54 3.03 13.39
CA PRO A 83 3.05 2.38 14.60
C PRO A 83 3.61 0.99 14.32
N VAL A 84 4.75 0.65 14.93
CA VAL A 84 5.47 -0.62 14.66
C VAL A 84 4.57 -1.84 14.86
N ALA A 85 3.69 -1.83 15.87
CA ALA A 85 2.80 -2.94 16.17
C ALA A 85 1.74 -3.24 15.09
N THR A 86 1.42 -2.26 14.23
CA THR A 86 0.40 -2.39 13.18
C THR A 86 0.95 -2.15 11.77
N ARG A 87 2.26 -1.93 11.65
CA ARG A 87 2.92 -1.69 10.38
C ARG A 87 3.01 -2.99 9.58
N PRO A 88 2.54 -3.03 8.32
CA PRO A 88 2.63 -4.23 7.51
C PRO A 88 4.06 -4.51 7.05
N VAL A 89 4.33 -5.77 6.74
CA VAL A 89 5.54 -6.18 6.02
C VAL A 89 5.39 -5.77 4.55
N LEU A 90 6.33 -4.95 4.07
CA LEU A 90 6.36 -4.50 2.68
C LEU A 90 6.88 -5.61 1.76
N ARG A 91 6.07 -6.02 0.79
CA ARG A 91 6.43 -6.94 -0.30
C ARG A 91 6.50 -6.17 -1.62
N TRP A 92 7.68 -5.64 -1.92
CA TRP A 92 7.90 -4.91 -3.16
C TRP A 92 8.19 -5.87 -4.32
N VAL A 93 7.40 -5.79 -5.39
CA VAL A 93 7.64 -6.52 -6.65
C VAL A 93 8.02 -5.50 -7.71
N GLN A 94 9.16 -5.68 -8.36
CA GLN A 94 9.64 -4.74 -9.37
C GLN A 94 10.13 -5.45 -10.63
N ASP A 95 9.70 -4.95 -11.79
CA ASP A 95 10.26 -5.33 -13.08
C ASP A 95 11.67 -4.71 -13.27
N PRO A 96 12.67 -5.48 -13.76
CA PRO A 96 12.63 -6.90 -14.15
C PRO A 96 13.01 -7.89 -13.05
N THR A 97 13.50 -7.40 -11.91
CA THR A 97 14.11 -8.23 -10.86
C THR A 97 13.21 -9.32 -10.31
N ASP A 98 11.93 -9.01 -10.12
CA ASP A 98 10.98 -9.85 -9.39
C ASP A 98 9.78 -10.28 -10.23
N TYR A 99 9.63 -9.76 -11.46
CA TYR A 99 8.42 -9.93 -12.27
C TYR A 99 8.07 -11.41 -12.54
N LEU A 100 9.08 -12.26 -12.70
CA LEU A 100 8.90 -13.70 -12.94
C LEU A 100 8.89 -14.54 -11.64
N ARG A 101 8.94 -13.91 -10.47
CA ARG A 101 8.94 -14.59 -9.17
C ARG A 101 7.55 -14.44 -8.53
N PRO A 102 6.71 -15.48 -8.55
CA PRO A 102 5.36 -15.38 -8.01
C PRO A 102 5.41 -15.15 -6.48
N LEU A 103 4.53 -14.27 -6.00
CA LEU A 103 4.18 -14.23 -4.58
C LEU A 103 3.18 -15.36 -4.33
N VAL A 104 3.61 -16.38 -3.58
CA VAL A 104 2.79 -17.52 -3.20
C VAL A 104 2.45 -17.43 -1.72
N TYR A 105 1.18 -17.68 -1.41
CA TYR A 105 0.63 -17.60 -0.07
C TYR A 105 -0.03 -18.93 0.30
N ASP A 106 0.36 -19.50 1.43
CA ASP A 106 -0.37 -20.60 2.07
C ASP A 106 -1.41 -20.01 3.01
N VAL A 107 -2.70 -20.29 2.77
CA VAL A 107 -3.81 -19.82 3.60
C VAL A 107 -3.83 -20.43 5.01
N GLY A 108 -3.16 -21.58 5.21
CA GLY A 108 -3.05 -22.25 6.50
C GLY A 108 -1.89 -21.77 7.36
N ASP A 109 -1.04 -20.88 6.84
CA ASP A 109 0.15 -20.40 7.52
C ASP A 109 -0.19 -19.77 8.89
N ALA A 110 0.57 -20.18 9.92
CA ALA A 110 0.35 -19.73 11.29
C ALA A 110 0.45 -18.22 11.46
N ARG A 111 1.18 -17.50 10.58
CA ARG A 111 1.26 -16.03 10.63
C ARG A 111 -0.10 -15.35 10.44
N TRP A 112 -1.04 -15.99 9.74
CA TRP A 112 -2.41 -15.49 9.58
C TRP A 112 -3.29 -15.73 10.80
N LYS A 113 -2.80 -16.37 11.87
CA LYS A 113 -3.56 -16.51 13.11
C LYS A 113 -3.21 -15.30 13.98
N ARG A 114 -4.14 -14.32 14.04
CA ARG A 114 -4.10 -13.24 15.03
C ARG A 114 -4.86 -13.66 16.26
#